data_AF-A0A1F6G1Y1-F1
#
_entry.id   AF-A0A1F6G1Y1-F1
#
_cell.length_a   1.000
_cell.length_b   1.000
_cell.length_c   1.000
_cell.angle_alpha   90.00
_cell.angle_beta   90.00
_cell.angle_gamma   90.00
#
_symmetry.space_group_name_H-M   'P 1'
#
loop_
_entity.id
_entity.type
_entity.pdbx_description
1 polymer ?
#
loop_
_entity_poly.entity_id
_entity_poly.type
_entity_poly.pdbx_seq_one_letter_code
_entity_poly.pdbx_strand_id
1 'polypeptide(L)'
;MNNNTRGTWRRSVAAASVSLLLAAPLLASAQVSNDPLGRQIVDRIFAQLCARGILKSARCQPPPPAPATLTLVKTVVNDNGGTATTTDFQAKIDGVNVAWGVAQTVTAGAHIASEVNMAGYMASSWGGDCAANGTITLAAGENKTCTITNNDDPPTPPPAGHLIVDKVTQPAESAREFEILASGTGTITGGGAGTTTDATSKSYEVTAGTYSVTETVPDGWTMVSNTCVDVTVASGETETCVITNAKLPTLTVTKVVVNDNGGTATTSDFMLFVDGMMTTSGVATTSTIGAHTVSETASSTYSMSISGDCAVNGSITLAAGDVKTCTITNDDNPPAPPTTGTITVIKVVVNDDEGTATSSDSIMHLHTVDPLTDVSGSPQPGSADGTTYSDIAPGTYHVEETDGPDGYTTAFGGACDSDGFITLAAGESKTCTVTNDDTPPQAEGKLLINEVLYDVNTSTQGAEGDNEWIEIFNGTNAAIDLGGFTVSDNTSTTTLPESTILPSDAYLLVFATTTTADFWPSIPEGTMIVVVEDGIGQLGNGGDRVILRNSEGQDVDGVSWGSDTTVLDPSVPVALDGYSIVRQSPTTDTDTNADWTQTISPTPGS
;
A
#
# COMPACT_ATOMS: atom_id res chain seq x y z
N MET A 1 -53.85 -24.20 -174.55
CA MET A 1 -55.31 -24.24 -174.36
C MET A 1 -55.55 -24.10 -172.85
N ASN A 2 -56.36 -23.24 -172.23
CA ASN A 2 -57.23 -22.09 -172.58
C ASN A 2 -57.47 -21.27 -171.26
N ASN A 3 -57.90 -20.01 -171.19
CA ASN A 3 -57.84 -18.82 -172.08
C ASN A 3 -58.24 -17.55 -171.26
N ASN A 4 -57.93 -16.32 -171.75
CA ASN A 4 -58.28 -14.98 -171.21
C ASN A 4 -57.65 -14.58 -169.85
N THR A 5 -57.04 -13.41 -169.61
CA THR A 5 -57.11 -11.99 -170.06
C THR A 5 -57.92 -11.02 -169.17
N ARG A 6 -57.17 -10.08 -168.56
CA ARG A 6 -57.47 -8.66 -168.20
C ARG A 6 -58.71 -8.31 -167.35
N GLY A 7 -58.45 -7.82 -166.13
CA GLY A 7 -59.36 -6.95 -165.36
C GLY A 7 -58.66 -6.26 -164.18
N THR A 8 -58.91 -4.96 -163.99
CA THR A 8 -58.64 -4.15 -162.78
C THR A 8 -57.23 -4.14 -162.16
N TRP A 9 -56.33 -3.36 -162.77
CA TRP A 9 -55.34 -2.56 -162.02
C TRP A 9 -55.99 -1.23 -161.58
N ARG A 10 -55.57 -0.69 -160.41
CA ARG A 10 -55.98 0.59 -159.76
C ARG A 10 -57.26 0.56 -158.89
N ARG A 11 -57.17 1.28 -157.74
CA ARG A 11 -58.04 1.24 -156.53
C ARG A 11 -57.87 -0.12 -155.81
N SER A 12 -57.08 -0.24 -154.74
CA SER A 12 -57.24 0.48 -153.46
C SER A 12 -55.91 0.88 -152.76
N VAL A 13 -55.01 1.61 -153.45
CA VAL A 13 -53.78 2.21 -152.86
C VAL A 13 -54.10 3.47 -152.00
N ALA A 14 -55.21 3.45 -151.26
CA ALA A 14 -55.72 4.62 -150.53
C ALA A 14 -56.52 4.22 -149.28
N ALA A 15 -55.84 3.63 -148.30
CA ALA A 15 -56.34 3.47 -146.92
C ALA A 15 -55.20 3.19 -145.91
N ALA A 16 -54.22 2.35 -146.26
CA ALA A 16 -53.17 1.93 -145.35
C ALA A 16 -51.95 2.89 -145.24
N SER A 17 -51.82 3.85 -146.16
CA SER A 17 -50.67 4.76 -146.24
C SER A 17 -50.80 6.03 -145.39
N VAL A 18 -51.88 6.19 -144.62
CA VAL A 18 -52.19 7.42 -143.86
C VAL A 18 -51.83 7.31 -142.37
N SER A 19 -51.74 6.09 -141.81
CA SER A 19 -51.36 5.89 -140.40
C SER A 19 -49.85 5.83 -140.15
N LEU A 20 -49.01 5.66 -141.19
CA LEU A 20 -47.55 5.53 -141.03
C LEU A 20 -46.79 6.86 -141.05
N LEU A 21 -47.40 7.96 -141.54
CA LEU A 21 -46.80 9.30 -141.52
C LEU A 21 -47.19 10.15 -140.29
N LEU A 22 -48.12 9.69 -139.44
CA LEU A 22 -48.54 10.40 -138.22
C LEU A 22 -47.81 9.94 -136.94
N ALA A 23 -47.01 8.87 -137.00
CA ALA A 23 -46.25 8.35 -135.86
C ALA A 23 -44.76 8.77 -135.83
N ALA A 24 -44.23 9.30 -136.93
CA ALA A 24 -42.82 9.68 -137.02
C ALA A 24 -42.36 10.74 -135.98
N PRO A 25 -43.17 11.73 -135.59
CA PRO A 25 -42.80 12.67 -134.51
C PRO A 25 -42.83 12.04 -133.11
N LEU A 26 -43.67 11.02 -132.89
CA LEU A 26 -43.84 10.33 -131.59
C LEU A 26 -42.76 9.27 -131.34
N LEU A 27 -42.20 8.68 -132.40
CA LEU A 27 -41.11 7.70 -132.31
C LEU A 27 -39.76 8.33 -131.92
N ALA A 28 -39.58 9.65 -132.08
CA ALA A 28 -38.37 10.36 -131.67
C ALA A 28 -38.33 10.71 -130.17
N SER A 29 -39.48 10.95 -129.52
CA SER A 29 -39.52 11.29 -128.09
C SER A 29 -39.42 10.07 -127.17
N ALA A 30 -39.75 8.87 -127.64
CA ALA A 30 -39.73 7.64 -126.85
C ALA A 30 -38.31 7.07 -126.61
N GLN A 31 -37.33 7.36 -127.47
CA GLN A 31 -35.94 6.92 -127.25
C GLN A 31 -35.18 7.72 -126.19
N VAL A 32 -35.72 8.86 -125.73
CA VAL A 32 -35.07 9.75 -124.76
C VAL A 32 -35.73 9.69 -123.36
N SER A 33 -36.99 9.25 -123.27
CA SER A 33 -37.79 9.36 -122.03
C SER A 33 -37.80 8.13 -121.12
N ASN A 34 -37.15 7.03 -121.49
CA ASN A 34 -37.12 5.77 -120.71
C ASN A 34 -38.51 5.16 -120.39
N ASP A 35 -39.57 5.55 -121.12
CA ASP A 35 -40.93 5.05 -120.92
C ASP A 35 -41.01 3.51 -121.14
N PRO A 36 -41.38 2.72 -120.11
CA PRO A 36 -41.50 1.27 -120.24
C PRO A 36 -42.54 0.84 -121.29
N LEU A 37 -43.60 1.63 -121.47
CA LEU A 37 -44.70 1.29 -122.39
C LEU A 37 -44.26 1.46 -123.85
N GLY A 38 -43.63 2.59 -124.18
CA GLY A 38 -43.03 2.85 -125.49
C GLY A 38 -41.99 1.80 -125.87
N ARG A 39 -41.14 1.38 -124.94
CA ARG A 39 -40.11 0.35 -125.19
C ARG A 39 -40.75 -1.01 -125.51
N GLN A 40 -41.76 -1.45 -124.75
CA GLN A 40 -42.50 -2.69 -125.03
C GLN A 40 -43.20 -2.68 -126.41
N ILE A 41 -43.72 -1.53 -126.85
CA ILE A 41 -44.36 -1.42 -128.17
C ILE A 41 -43.31 -1.58 -129.29
N VAL A 42 -42.15 -0.92 -129.17
CA VAL A 42 -41.04 -1.04 -130.12
C VAL A 42 -40.51 -2.48 -130.16
N ASP A 43 -40.30 -3.10 -129.00
CA ASP A 43 -39.81 -4.48 -128.91
C ASP A 43 -40.80 -5.50 -129.50
N ARG A 44 -42.11 -5.31 -129.32
CA ARG A 44 -43.13 -6.17 -129.97
C ARG A 44 -43.13 -6.02 -131.49
N ILE A 45 -42.94 -4.80 -132.02
CA ILE A 45 -42.85 -4.56 -133.47
C ILE A 45 -41.58 -5.21 -134.03
N PHE A 46 -40.42 -5.04 -133.36
CA PHE A 46 -39.17 -5.68 -133.76
C PHE A 46 -39.26 -7.22 -133.69
N ALA A 47 -39.86 -7.78 -132.64
CA ALA A 47 -40.08 -9.22 -132.51
C ALA A 47 -40.95 -9.78 -133.64
N GLN A 48 -42.05 -9.10 -134.01
CA GLN A 48 -42.90 -9.51 -135.14
C GLN A 48 -42.17 -9.40 -136.50
N LEU A 49 -41.29 -8.41 -136.68
CA LEU A 49 -40.50 -8.26 -137.90
C LEU A 49 -39.36 -9.29 -138.00
N CYS A 50 -38.69 -9.62 -136.90
CA CYS A 50 -37.71 -10.70 -136.82
C CYS A 50 -38.37 -12.08 -137.06
N ALA A 51 -39.52 -12.35 -136.42
CA ALA A 51 -40.25 -13.62 -136.59
C ALA A 51 -40.81 -13.83 -138.02
N ARG A 52 -41.00 -12.76 -138.79
CA ARG A 52 -41.39 -12.80 -140.20
C ARG A 52 -40.20 -12.76 -141.18
N GLY A 53 -38.96 -12.81 -140.69
CA GLY A 53 -37.75 -12.81 -141.51
C GLY A 53 -37.46 -11.48 -142.25
N ILE A 54 -38.10 -10.39 -141.84
CA ILE A 54 -37.99 -9.08 -142.51
C ILE A 54 -36.70 -8.34 -142.06
N LEU A 55 -36.16 -8.68 -140.89
CA LEU A 55 -34.91 -8.13 -140.35
C LEU A 55 -33.78 -9.17 -140.39
N LYS A 56 -32.55 -8.72 -140.70
CA LYS A 56 -31.34 -9.57 -140.67
C LYS A 56 -31.05 -10.02 -139.23
N SER A 57 -30.67 -11.29 -139.05
CA SER A 57 -30.44 -11.94 -137.74
C SER A 57 -29.56 -11.15 -136.77
N ALA A 58 -28.51 -10.48 -137.26
CA ALA A 58 -27.62 -9.65 -136.44
C ALA A 58 -28.29 -8.41 -135.79
N ARG A 59 -29.52 -8.04 -136.19
CA ARG A 59 -30.35 -7.01 -135.54
C ARG A 59 -31.46 -7.59 -134.66
N CYS A 60 -31.50 -8.91 -134.48
CA CYS A 60 -32.49 -9.63 -133.67
C CYS A 60 -31.90 -10.16 -132.35
N GLN A 61 -30.63 -9.87 -132.03
CA GLN A 61 -30.07 -10.07 -130.70
C GLN A 61 -30.14 -8.76 -129.91
N PRO A 62 -30.56 -8.77 -128.62
CA PRO A 62 -30.42 -7.60 -127.77
C PRO A 62 -28.94 -7.24 -127.61
N PRO A 63 -28.59 -5.94 -127.44
CA PRO A 63 -27.22 -5.56 -127.14
C PRO A 63 -26.75 -6.22 -125.84
N PRO A 64 -25.46 -6.58 -125.71
CA PRO A 64 -24.92 -7.13 -124.47
C PRO A 64 -25.23 -6.21 -123.28
N PRO A 65 -25.60 -6.75 -122.10
CA PRO A 65 -25.75 -5.93 -120.89
C PRO A 65 -24.47 -5.14 -120.62
N ALA A 66 -24.59 -3.85 -120.32
CA ALA A 66 -23.45 -3.06 -119.89
C ALA A 66 -22.91 -3.66 -118.57
N PRO A 67 -21.59 -3.91 -118.45
CA PRO A 67 -21.01 -4.43 -117.22
C PRO A 67 -21.21 -3.43 -116.08
N ALA A 68 -21.52 -3.93 -114.88
CA ALA A 68 -21.53 -3.14 -113.66
C ALA A 68 -20.15 -3.19 -113.00
N THR A 69 -19.81 -2.20 -112.17
CA THR A 69 -18.57 -2.24 -111.37
C THR A 69 -18.79 -1.94 -109.90
N LEU A 70 -18.02 -2.61 -109.05
CA LEU A 70 -18.00 -2.40 -107.61
C LEU A 70 -16.57 -2.10 -107.15
N THR A 71 -16.39 -0.97 -106.47
CA THR A 71 -15.11 -0.57 -105.87
C THR A 71 -15.21 -0.69 -104.36
N LEU A 72 -14.25 -1.36 -103.72
CA LEU A 72 -14.14 -1.37 -102.26
C LEU A 72 -13.05 -0.38 -101.84
N VAL A 73 -13.33 0.47 -100.84
CA VAL A 73 -12.41 1.49 -100.32
C VAL A 73 -12.22 1.28 -98.83
N LYS A 74 -10.96 1.29 -98.39
CA LYS A 74 -10.55 1.12 -97.00
C LYS A 74 -10.00 2.43 -96.46
N THR A 75 -10.40 2.79 -95.25
CA THR A 75 -9.68 3.73 -94.39
C THR A 75 -9.07 2.96 -93.23
N VAL A 76 -7.83 3.29 -92.87
CA VAL A 76 -7.18 2.79 -91.64
C VAL A 76 -6.86 4.01 -90.80
N VAL A 77 -7.24 3.95 -89.53
CA VAL A 77 -6.95 4.95 -88.52
C VAL A 77 -6.05 4.28 -87.48
N ASN A 78 -5.03 5.02 -87.04
CA ASN A 78 -3.94 4.58 -86.17
C ASN A 78 -3.78 5.61 -85.04
N ASP A 79 -4.86 5.87 -84.29
CA ASP A 79 -4.89 6.89 -83.24
C ASP A 79 -4.51 6.36 -81.86
N ASN A 80 -4.24 5.05 -81.73
CA ASN A 80 -3.83 4.38 -80.49
C ASN A 80 -2.41 3.75 -80.56
N GLY A 81 -1.63 4.07 -81.59
CA GLY A 81 -0.22 3.68 -81.74
C GLY A 81 0.03 2.52 -82.70
N GLY A 82 -1.02 2.03 -83.36
CA GLY A 82 -0.93 1.08 -84.47
C GLY A 82 -0.18 1.63 -85.68
N THR A 83 0.22 0.73 -86.58
CA THR A 83 1.05 1.07 -87.76
C THR A 83 0.53 0.47 -89.06
N ALA A 84 -0.62 -0.22 -89.04
CA ALA A 84 -1.18 -0.87 -90.22
C ALA A 84 -1.60 0.14 -91.29
N THR A 85 -1.65 -0.35 -92.51
CA THR A 85 -1.96 0.38 -93.73
C THR A 85 -3.07 -0.35 -94.50
N THR A 86 -3.59 0.25 -95.57
CA THR A 86 -4.66 -0.38 -96.37
C THR A 86 -4.24 -1.70 -97.02
N THR A 87 -2.93 -1.96 -97.19
CA THR A 87 -2.41 -3.22 -97.75
C THR A 87 -2.38 -4.38 -96.76
N ASP A 88 -2.50 -4.12 -95.45
CA ASP A 88 -2.51 -5.15 -94.41
C ASP A 88 -3.88 -5.83 -94.26
N PHE A 89 -4.92 -5.26 -94.89
CA PHE A 89 -6.27 -5.80 -94.95
C PHE A 89 -6.58 -6.35 -96.35
N GLN A 90 -7.22 -7.51 -96.44
CA GLN A 90 -7.61 -8.11 -97.73
C GLN A 90 -9.10 -7.90 -98.01
N ALA A 91 -9.42 -7.06 -99.00
CA ALA A 91 -10.78 -6.85 -99.50
C ALA A 91 -11.32 -8.10 -100.25
N LYS A 92 -12.63 -8.31 -100.20
CA LYS A 92 -13.32 -9.39 -100.91
C LYS A 92 -14.69 -8.97 -101.45
N ILE A 93 -15.03 -9.44 -102.65
CA ILE A 93 -16.39 -9.42 -103.21
C ILE A 93 -16.84 -10.87 -103.37
N ASP A 94 -17.98 -11.22 -102.78
CA ASP A 94 -18.55 -12.58 -102.77
C ASP A 94 -17.55 -13.67 -102.29
N GLY A 95 -16.66 -13.29 -101.37
CA GLY A 95 -15.61 -14.14 -100.82
C GLY A 95 -14.33 -14.22 -101.68
N VAL A 96 -14.30 -13.67 -102.89
CA VAL A 96 -13.13 -13.62 -103.78
C VAL A 96 -12.28 -12.40 -103.46
N ASN A 97 -10.96 -12.58 -103.30
CA ASN A 97 -10.02 -11.49 -103.03
C ASN A 97 -9.99 -10.48 -104.18
N VAL A 98 -10.08 -9.18 -103.84
CA VAL A 98 -9.97 -8.06 -104.78
C VAL A 98 -9.05 -6.97 -104.22
N ALA A 99 -8.56 -6.08 -105.08
CA ALA A 99 -7.73 -4.95 -104.66
C ALA A 99 -8.60 -3.78 -104.17
N TRP A 100 -8.19 -3.13 -103.08
CA TRP A 100 -8.78 -1.87 -102.62
C TRP A 100 -8.58 -0.75 -103.65
N GLY A 101 -9.58 0.14 -103.78
CA GLY A 101 -9.54 1.30 -104.67
C GLY A 101 -9.63 0.98 -106.17
N VAL A 102 -9.74 -0.29 -106.56
CA VAL A 102 -9.83 -0.72 -107.96
C VAL A 102 -11.24 -1.22 -108.25
N ALA A 103 -11.90 -0.61 -109.24
CA ALA A 103 -13.22 -1.02 -109.70
C ALA A 103 -13.20 -2.43 -110.31
N GLN A 104 -13.98 -3.34 -109.73
CA GLN A 104 -14.10 -4.73 -110.16
C GLN A 104 -15.35 -4.89 -111.02
N THR A 105 -15.22 -5.50 -112.20
CA THR A 105 -16.38 -5.83 -113.04
C THR A 105 -17.19 -6.96 -112.40
N VAL A 106 -18.45 -6.69 -112.12
CA VAL A 106 -19.40 -7.65 -111.54
C VAL A 106 -20.63 -7.83 -112.45
N THR A 107 -21.35 -8.93 -112.25
CA THR A 107 -22.65 -9.13 -112.89
C THR A 107 -23.68 -8.12 -112.38
N ALA A 108 -24.75 -7.87 -113.14
CA ALA A 108 -25.92 -7.21 -112.56
C ALA A 108 -26.61 -8.20 -111.60
N GLY A 109 -26.82 -7.80 -110.35
CA GLY A 109 -27.29 -8.70 -109.29
C GLY A 109 -26.90 -8.24 -107.89
N ALA A 110 -27.12 -9.11 -106.91
CA ALA A 110 -26.72 -8.90 -105.52
C ALA A 110 -25.29 -9.40 -105.26
N HIS A 111 -24.52 -8.62 -104.51
CA HIS A 111 -23.12 -8.87 -104.17
C HIS A 111 -22.87 -8.56 -102.69
N ILE A 112 -21.80 -9.11 -102.13
CA ILE A 112 -21.41 -8.90 -100.73
C ILE A 112 -19.95 -8.46 -100.64
N ALA A 113 -19.73 -7.23 -100.16
CA ALA A 113 -18.43 -6.74 -99.73
C ALA A 113 -18.05 -7.35 -98.37
N SER A 114 -16.81 -7.78 -98.23
CA SER A 114 -16.24 -8.29 -96.98
C SER A 114 -14.74 -8.06 -96.94
N GLU A 115 -14.12 -8.24 -95.77
CA GLU A 115 -12.67 -8.19 -95.63
C GLU A 115 -12.16 -9.28 -94.67
N VAL A 116 -10.84 -9.40 -94.56
CA VAL A 116 -10.19 -10.20 -93.53
C VAL A 116 -9.88 -9.28 -92.34
N ASN A 117 -10.43 -9.61 -91.17
CA ASN A 117 -10.15 -8.89 -89.93
C ASN A 117 -8.69 -9.07 -89.49
N MET A 118 -8.12 -8.04 -88.89
CA MET A 118 -6.78 -8.02 -88.31
C MET A 118 -6.87 -7.90 -86.79
N ALA A 119 -6.01 -8.60 -86.05
CA ALA A 119 -5.96 -8.48 -84.59
C ALA A 119 -5.42 -7.10 -84.17
N GLY A 120 -6.00 -6.50 -83.13
CA GLY A 120 -5.67 -5.14 -82.69
C GLY A 120 -6.33 -4.03 -83.52
N TYR A 121 -7.29 -4.37 -84.41
CA TYR A 121 -8.04 -3.41 -85.22
C TYR A 121 -9.53 -3.76 -85.28
N MET A 122 -10.38 -2.82 -84.86
CA MET A 122 -11.83 -2.94 -84.93
C MET A 122 -12.37 -2.36 -86.25
N ALA A 123 -13.14 -3.17 -86.99
CA ALA A 123 -13.77 -2.77 -88.24
C ALA A 123 -15.11 -2.05 -88.03
N SER A 124 -15.37 -0.99 -88.81
CA SER A 124 -16.67 -0.32 -88.87
C SER A 124 -17.71 -1.18 -89.58
N SER A 125 -18.98 -0.78 -89.48
CA SER A 125 -19.97 -1.21 -90.49
C SER A 125 -19.55 -0.74 -91.88
N TRP A 126 -19.96 -1.48 -92.91
CA TRP A 126 -19.81 -1.04 -94.30
C TRP A 126 -20.68 0.18 -94.58
N GLY A 127 -20.24 1.03 -95.51
CA GLY A 127 -20.95 2.23 -95.96
C GLY A 127 -20.71 2.52 -97.43
N GLY A 128 -20.91 3.79 -97.82
CA GLY A 128 -20.99 4.18 -99.23
C GLY A 128 -22.30 3.68 -99.83
N ASP A 129 -22.22 2.97 -100.95
CA ASP A 129 -23.37 2.34 -101.60
C ASP A 129 -23.76 0.96 -100.99
N CYS A 130 -22.94 0.39 -100.10
CA CYS A 130 -23.26 -0.87 -99.41
C CYS A 130 -24.16 -0.62 -98.19
N ALA A 131 -25.01 -1.61 -97.88
CA ALA A 131 -25.62 -1.71 -96.55
C ALA A 131 -24.57 -2.04 -95.48
N ALA A 132 -24.89 -1.80 -94.20
CA ALA A 132 -23.99 -1.96 -93.05
C ALA A 132 -23.31 -3.35 -92.95
N ASN A 133 -23.98 -4.39 -93.43
CA ASN A 133 -23.51 -5.78 -93.48
C ASN A 133 -22.72 -6.14 -94.76
N GLY A 134 -22.37 -5.14 -95.59
CA GLY A 134 -21.64 -5.31 -96.85
C GLY A 134 -22.49 -5.73 -98.05
N THR A 135 -23.81 -5.96 -97.90
CA THR A 135 -24.65 -6.36 -99.05
C THR A 135 -25.00 -5.17 -99.95
N ILE A 136 -24.99 -5.40 -101.25
CA ILE A 136 -25.31 -4.40 -102.28
C ILE A 136 -26.03 -5.05 -103.46
N THR A 137 -26.75 -4.29 -104.27
CA THR A 137 -27.33 -4.76 -105.55
C THR A 137 -27.04 -3.74 -106.64
N LEU A 138 -26.57 -4.22 -107.80
CA LEU A 138 -26.18 -3.40 -108.94
C LEU A 138 -27.04 -3.75 -110.17
N ALA A 139 -27.60 -2.75 -110.83
CA ALA A 139 -28.17 -2.87 -112.16
C ALA A 139 -27.07 -2.82 -113.25
N ALA A 140 -27.39 -3.30 -114.45
CA ALA A 140 -26.44 -3.32 -115.57
C ALA A 140 -25.95 -1.90 -115.93
N GLY A 141 -24.63 -1.69 -115.91
CA GLY A 141 -24.00 -0.39 -116.17
C GLY A 141 -23.84 0.52 -114.95
N GLU A 142 -24.30 0.12 -113.76
CA GLU A 142 -24.01 0.89 -112.53
C GLU A 142 -22.56 0.73 -112.07
N ASN A 143 -22.02 1.80 -111.49
CA ASN A 143 -20.72 1.81 -110.82
C ASN A 143 -20.96 2.25 -109.38
N LYS A 144 -20.67 1.37 -108.41
CA LYS A 144 -20.92 1.63 -106.97
C LYS A 144 -19.63 1.51 -106.16
N THR A 145 -19.56 2.22 -105.04
CA THR A 145 -18.41 2.23 -104.13
C THR A 145 -18.83 1.93 -102.71
N CYS A 146 -18.23 0.90 -102.10
CA CYS A 146 -18.44 0.58 -100.69
C CYS A 146 -17.21 0.94 -99.85
N THR A 147 -17.44 1.52 -98.68
CA THR A 147 -16.39 2.01 -97.78
C THR A 147 -16.38 1.25 -96.46
N ILE A 148 -15.21 0.99 -95.89
CA ILE A 148 -15.06 0.50 -94.52
C ILE A 148 -13.84 1.18 -93.85
N THR A 149 -13.93 1.43 -92.56
CA THR A 149 -12.86 2.02 -91.75
C THR A 149 -12.48 1.04 -90.65
N ASN A 150 -11.18 0.81 -90.42
CA ASN A 150 -10.73 0.15 -89.18
C ASN A 150 -9.88 1.12 -88.37
N ASN A 151 -10.15 1.20 -87.07
CA ASN A 151 -9.29 1.87 -86.10
C ASN A 151 -8.47 0.81 -85.35
N ASP A 152 -7.30 1.19 -84.87
CA ASP A 152 -6.58 0.39 -83.87
C ASP A 152 -7.32 0.35 -82.53
N ASP A 153 -7.10 -0.72 -81.78
CA ASP A 153 -7.65 -0.89 -80.44
C ASP A 153 -6.78 -0.14 -79.40
N PRO A 154 -7.38 0.55 -78.40
CA PRO A 154 -6.62 1.28 -77.39
C PRO A 154 -5.80 0.35 -76.49
N PRO A 155 -4.59 0.76 -76.05
CA PRO A 155 -3.82 -0.01 -75.10
C PRO A 155 -4.58 -0.18 -73.78
N THR A 156 -4.77 -1.42 -73.35
CA THR A 156 -5.41 -1.72 -72.06
C THR A 156 -4.54 -1.20 -70.91
N PRO A 157 -5.08 -0.43 -69.94
CA PRO A 157 -4.32 -0.01 -68.76
C PRO A 157 -3.78 -1.22 -67.98
N PRO A 158 -2.59 -1.12 -67.37
CA PRO A 158 -2.13 -2.12 -66.42
C PRO A 158 -3.12 -2.27 -65.27
N PRO A 159 -3.36 -3.48 -64.74
CA PRO A 159 -4.15 -3.65 -63.52
C PRO A 159 -3.53 -2.86 -62.36
N ALA A 160 -4.35 -2.08 -61.67
CA ALA A 160 -3.95 -1.39 -60.45
C ALA A 160 -3.62 -2.41 -59.35
N GLY A 161 -2.57 -2.16 -58.59
CA GLY A 161 -2.24 -2.91 -57.38
C GLY A 161 -2.84 -2.25 -56.14
N HIS A 162 -2.76 -2.94 -55.01
CA HIS A 162 -3.20 -2.42 -53.72
C HIS A 162 -2.14 -2.60 -52.63
N LEU A 163 -1.98 -1.56 -51.81
CA LEU A 163 -1.28 -1.64 -50.53
C LEU A 163 -2.30 -1.54 -49.41
N ILE A 164 -2.45 -2.61 -48.62
CA ILE A 164 -3.32 -2.68 -47.45
C ILE A 164 -2.49 -2.42 -46.20
N VAL A 165 -2.88 -1.41 -45.43
CA VAL A 165 -2.31 -1.08 -44.12
C VAL A 165 -3.25 -1.58 -43.04
N ASP A 166 -2.93 -2.75 -42.50
CA ASP A 166 -3.57 -3.31 -41.32
C ASP A 166 -3.05 -2.59 -40.07
N LYS A 167 -3.96 -2.27 -39.17
CA LYS A 167 -3.64 -1.72 -37.85
C LYS A 167 -3.83 -2.82 -36.82
N VAL A 168 -2.90 -2.92 -35.87
CA VAL A 168 -3.07 -3.72 -34.65
C VAL A 168 -2.92 -2.82 -33.44
N THR A 169 -3.80 -2.97 -32.46
CA THR A 169 -3.67 -2.28 -31.16
C THR A 169 -3.42 -3.22 -29.99
N GLN A 170 -2.82 -2.70 -28.92
CA GLN A 170 -2.60 -3.41 -27.67
C GLN A 170 -3.11 -2.52 -26.51
N PRO A 171 -4.15 -2.93 -25.75
CA PRO A 171 -5.04 -4.06 -26.01
C PRO A 171 -5.73 -3.94 -27.38
N ALA A 172 -6.10 -5.10 -27.95
CA ALA A 172 -6.72 -5.18 -29.27
C ALA A 172 -8.16 -4.62 -29.28
N GLU A 173 -8.72 -4.48 -30.48
CA GLU A 173 -10.08 -3.98 -30.78
C GLU A 173 -10.28 -2.50 -30.41
N SER A 174 -9.21 -1.71 -30.34
CA SER A 174 -9.34 -0.27 -30.11
C SER A 174 -10.01 0.44 -31.28
N ALA A 175 -11.12 1.12 -31.00
CA ALA A 175 -11.80 2.03 -31.93
C ALA A 175 -11.02 3.34 -32.20
N ARG A 176 -9.75 3.44 -31.79
CA ARG A 176 -8.92 4.62 -32.03
C ARG A 176 -8.48 4.66 -33.49
N GLU A 177 -8.77 5.79 -34.15
CA GLU A 177 -8.18 6.11 -35.46
C GLU A 177 -6.73 6.58 -35.30
N PHE A 178 -5.88 6.10 -36.21
CA PHE A 178 -4.47 6.48 -36.36
C PHE A 178 -4.27 7.12 -37.74
N GLU A 179 -3.63 8.28 -37.76
CA GLU A 179 -3.31 9.01 -39.00
C GLU A 179 -2.04 8.43 -39.63
N ILE A 180 -2.16 8.04 -40.90
CA ILE A 180 -1.09 7.40 -41.67
C ILE A 180 -0.83 8.14 -42.99
N LEU A 181 0.42 8.10 -43.45
CA LEU A 181 0.87 8.72 -44.69
C LEU A 181 1.70 7.73 -45.51
N ALA A 182 1.09 7.20 -46.56
CA ALA A 182 1.76 6.39 -47.56
C ALA A 182 2.59 7.25 -48.53
N SER A 183 3.75 6.75 -48.92
CA SER A 183 4.68 7.35 -49.87
C SER A 183 5.38 6.26 -50.68
N GLY A 184 5.91 6.55 -51.86
CA GLY A 184 6.59 5.53 -52.66
C GLY A 184 7.03 5.98 -54.04
N THR A 185 7.52 5.04 -54.84
CA THR A 185 8.08 5.28 -56.18
C THR A 185 7.04 5.27 -57.32
N GLY A 186 5.87 4.67 -57.10
CA GLY A 186 4.73 4.73 -58.02
C GLY A 186 3.66 5.72 -57.56
N THR A 187 2.58 5.85 -58.34
CA THR A 187 1.48 6.78 -58.04
C THR A 187 0.46 6.16 -57.09
N ILE A 188 0.07 6.90 -56.05
CA ILE A 188 -1.00 6.55 -55.11
C ILE A 188 -2.28 7.29 -55.52
N THR A 189 -3.32 6.55 -55.92
CA THR A 189 -4.60 7.13 -56.34
C THR A 189 -5.29 7.80 -55.14
N GLY A 190 -5.65 9.09 -55.28
CA GLY A 190 -6.22 9.89 -54.20
C GLY A 190 -5.20 10.46 -53.19
N GLY A 191 -3.92 10.12 -53.33
CA GLY A 191 -2.85 10.58 -52.44
C GLY A 191 -2.59 9.68 -51.23
N GLY A 192 -1.49 9.95 -50.52
CA GLY A 192 -0.97 9.07 -49.47
C GLY A 192 -1.62 9.21 -48.09
N ALA A 193 -2.34 10.30 -47.81
CA ALA A 193 -2.94 10.52 -46.50
C ALA A 193 -4.13 9.57 -46.24
N GLY A 194 -4.26 9.06 -45.02
CA GLY A 194 -5.37 8.20 -44.62
C GLY A 194 -5.46 8.01 -43.11
N THR A 195 -6.51 7.31 -42.69
CA THR A 195 -6.67 6.79 -41.33
C THR A 195 -6.89 5.29 -41.37
N THR A 196 -6.54 4.61 -40.28
CA THR A 196 -6.75 3.16 -40.08
C THR A 196 -7.13 2.87 -38.63
N THR A 197 -7.81 1.75 -38.38
CA THR A 197 -8.24 1.29 -37.04
C THR A 197 -8.04 -0.22 -36.93
N ASP A 198 -7.98 -0.76 -35.71
CA ASP A 198 -7.85 -2.21 -35.47
C ASP A 198 -9.02 -3.03 -36.05
N ALA A 199 -10.14 -2.38 -36.35
CA ALA A 199 -11.33 -2.99 -36.95
C ALA A 199 -11.46 -2.75 -38.47
N THR A 200 -10.63 -1.89 -39.08
CA THR A 200 -10.76 -1.51 -40.49
C THR A 200 -9.42 -1.01 -41.04
N SER A 201 -8.82 -1.84 -41.89
CA SER A 201 -7.59 -1.56 -42.65
C SER A 201 -7.78 -0.49 -43.72
N LYS A 202 -6.70 0.23 -44.03
CA LYS A 202 -6.68 1.21 -45.14
C LYS A 202 -6.09 0.58 -46.40
N SER A 203 -6.90 0.43 -47.45
CA SER A 203 -6.39 0.12 -48.79
C SER A 203 -6.05 1.41 -49.56
N TYR A 204 -4.86 1.42 -50.16
CA TYR A 204 -4.41 2.38 -51.15
C TYR A 204 -4.34 1.70 -52.52
N GLU A 205 -5.01 2.28 -53.52
CA GLU A 205 -4.84 1.87 -54.92
C GLU A 205 -3.55 2.51 -55.47
N VAL A 206 -2.69 1.68 -56.06
CA VAL A 206 -1.32 2.06 -56.42
C VAL A 206 -0.89 1.47 -57.77
N THR A 207 0.01 2.14 -58.48
CA THR A 207 0.76 1.50 -59.59
C THR A 207 1.88 0.62 -59.04
N ALA A 208 2.44 -0.25 -59.88
CA ALA A 208 3.64 -1.00 -59.51
C ALA A 208 4.76 -0.07 -58.99
N GLY A 209 5.39 -0.44 -57.88
CA GLY A 209 6.36 0.39 -57.18
C GLY A 209 6.68 -0.10 -55.77
N THR A 210 7.49 0.65 -55.05
CA THR A 210 7.90 0.37 -53.67
C THR A 210 7.40 1.49 -52.76
N TYR A 211 6.79 1.13 -51.64
CA TYR A 211 6.01 2.02 -50.78
C TYR A 211 6.37 1.88 -49.30
N SER A 212 6.34 3.00 -48.59
CA SER A 212 6.55 3.11 -47.15
C SER A 212 5.46 3.98 -46.53
N VAL A 213 4.95 3.56 -45.36
CA VAL A 213 3.86 4.22 -44.64
C VAL A 213 4.39 4.68 -43.28
N THR A 214 4.29 5.99 -43.03
CA THR A 214 4.53 6.56 -41.70
C THR A 214 3.22 6.76 -40.94
N GLU A 215 3.30 6.85 -39.63
CA GLU A 215 2.14 7.05 -38.75
C GLU A 215 2.45 8.15 -37.72
N THR A 216 1.48 9.04 -37.48
CA THR A 216 1.50 9.97 -36.35
C THR A 216 0.92 9.26 -35.14
N VAL A 217 1.79 8.87 -34.20
CA VAL A 217 1.40 8.20 -32.95
C VAL A 217 0.63 9.18 -32.05
N PRO A 218 -0.61 8.87 -31.62
CA PRO A 218 -1.37 9.75 -30.74
C PRO A 218 -0.86 9.78 -29.29
N ASP A 219 -1.17 10.86 -28.57
CA ASP A 219 -0.94 10.96 -27.13
C ASP A 219 -1.56 9.76 -26.37
N GLY A 220 -0.80 9.23 -25.40
CA GLY A 220 -1.20 8.04 -24.65
C GLY A 220 -1.01 6.71 -25.41
N TRP A 221 -0.35 6.72 -26.56
CA TRP A 221 0.05 5.53 -27.31
C TRP A 221 1.55 5.51 -27.60
N THR A 222 2.08 4.34 -27.94
CA THR A 222 3.44 4.14 -28.43
C THR A 222 3.44 3.16 -29.60
N MET A 223 4.31 3.38 -30.58
CA MET A 223 4.47 2.47 -31.72
C MET A 223 5.33 1.27 -31.30
N VAL A 224 4.81 0.07 -31.50
CA VAL A 224 5.50 -1.20 -31.18
C VAL A 224 6.26 -1.71 -32.40
N SER A 225 5.66 -1.65 -33.58
CA SER A 225 6.27 -2.09 -34.83
C SER A 225 5.60 -1.46 -36.05
N ASN A 226 6.34 -1.35 -37.15
CA ASN A 226 5.83 -0.96 -38.46
C ASN A 226 6.50 -1.86 -39.52
N THR A 227 5.72 -2.70 -40.21
CA THR A 227 6.22 -3.51 -41.34
C THR A 227 5.91 -2.89 -42.70
N CYS A 228 5.26 -1.73 -42.73
CA CYS A 228 4.98 -0.95 -43.93
C CYS A 228 6.19 -0.12 -44.37
N VAL A 229 7.36 -0.75 -44.51
CA VAL A 229 8.60 -0.11 -44.96
C VAL A 229 9.14 -0.88 -46.17
N ASP A 230 9.34 -0.17 -47.26
CA ASP A 230 9.84 -0.65 -48.55
C ASP A 230 9.04 -1.84 -49.13
N VAL A 231 7.72 -1.83 -48.93
CA VAL A 231 6.77 -2.81 -49.45
C VAL A 231 6.67 -2.67 -50.96
N THR A 232 7.07 -3.71 -51.70
CA THR A 232 7.07 -3.69 -53.17
C THR A 232 5.80 -4.32 -53.71
N VAL A 233 4.96 -3.52 -54.37
CA VAL A 233 3.70 -3.93 -54.99
C VAL A 233 3.91 -4.07 -56.50
N ALA A 234 3.59 -5.24 -57.07
CA ALA A 234 3.61 -5.45 -58.51
C ALA A 234 2.25 -5.07 -59.16
N SER A 235 2.20 -4.98 -60.49
CA SER A 235 0.97 -4.59 -61.20
C SER A 235 -0.13 -5.64 -61.00
N GLY A 236 -1.29 -5.23 -60.46
CA GLY A 236 -2.40 -6.12 -60.16
C GLY A 236 -2.31 -6.87 -58.84
N GLU A 237 -1.17 -6.82 -58.15
CA GLU A 237 -0.99 -7.53 -56.87
C GLU A 237 -1.51 -6.72 -55.68
N THR A 238 -1.84 -7.42 -54.59
CA THR A 238 -2.29 -6.84 -53.33
C THR A 238 -1.35 -7.25 -52.21
N GLU A 239 -0.59 -6.30 -51.68
CA GLU A 239 0.30 -6.50 -50.54
C GLU A 239 -0.32 -5.99 -49.26
N THR A 240 -0.02 -6.63 -48.13
CA THR A 240 -0.52 -6.24 -46.80
C THR A 240 0.65 -6.04 -45.84
N CYS A 241 0.63 -4.94 -45.11
CA CYS A 241 1.61 -4.59 -44.08
C CYS A 241 0.91 -4.14 -42.80
N VAL A 242 1.60 -4.21 -41.67
CA VAL A 242 1.01 -4.07 -40.33
C VAL A 242 1.72 -2.98 -39.53
N ILE A 243 0.94 -2.08 -38.93
CA ILE A 243 1.43 -1.14 -37.92
C ILE A 243 0.81 -1.49 -36.56
N THR A 244 1.65 -1.79 -35.58
CA THR A 244 1.23 -2.17 -34.22
C THR A 244 1.47 -1.02 -33.25
N ASN A 245 0.48 -0.66 -32.44
CA ASN A 245 0.63 0.34 -31.36
C ASN A 245 0.11 -0.20 -30.04
N ALA A 246 0.75 0.20 -28.95
CA ALA A 246 0.33 -0.11 -27.60
C ALA A 246 -0.14 1.15 -26.88
N LYS A 247 -1.27 1.05 -26.19
CA LYS A 247 -1.76 2.11 -25.31
C LYS A 247 -0.84 2.18 -24.10
N LEU A 248 -0.40 3.36 -23.72
CA LEU A 248 0.40 3.55 -22.52
C LEU A 248 -0.49 3.29 -21.27
N PRO A 249 0.02 2.54 -20.28
CA PRO A 249 -0.69 2.32 -19.02
C PRO A 249 -0.78 3.59 -18.18
N THR A 250 -1.66 3.58 -17.20
CA THR A 250 -1.75 4.59 -16.15
C THR A 250 -1.54 3.96 -14.78
N LEU A 251 -0.65 4.57 -14.00
CA LEU A 251 -0.38 4.19 -12.61
C LEU A 251 -0.87 5.30 -11.68
N THR A 252 -1.59 4.92 -10.63
CA THR A 252 -1.96 5.80 -9.50
C THR A 252 -1.22 5.32 -8.25
N VAL A 253 -0.57 6.23 -7.54
CA VAL A 253 0.02 5.94 -6.21
C VAL A 253 -0.80 6.68 -5.16
N THR A 254 -1.38 5.95 -4.21
CA THR A 254 -2.23 6.48 -3.14
C THR A 254 -1.50 6.43 -1.82
N LYS A 255 -1.34 7.58 -1.16
CA LYS A 255 -0.83 7.68 0.20
C LYS A 255 -1.96 7.49 1.21
N VAL A 256 -1.75 6.61 2.18
CA VAL A 256 -2.55 6.50 3.40
C VAL A 256 -1.64 6.79 4.59
N VAL A 257 -2.15 7.53 5.58
CA VAL A 257 -1.49 7.76 6.87
C VAL A 257 -2.46 7.38 7.97
N VAL A 258 -2.00 6.52 8.87
CA VAL A 258 -2.67 6.13 10.12
C VAL A 258 -1.91 6.80 11.26
N ASN A 259 -2.66 7.29 12.24
CA ASN A 259 -2.20 8.07 13.39
C ASN A 259 -2.94 7.56 14.63
N ASP A 260 -2.82 6.26 14.94
CA ASP A 260 -3.53 5.62 16.08
C ASP A 260 -2.68 5.54 17.36
N ASN A 261 -1.38 5.85 17.26
CA ASN A 261 -0.42 5.89 18.37
C ASN A 261 -0.04 7.33 18.82
N GLY A 262 -0.80 8.35 18.39
CA GLY A 262 -0.63 9.76 18.79
C GLY A 262 0.17 10.62 17.80
N GLY A 263 0.50 10.08 16.65
CA GLY A 263 1.05 10.79 15.49
C GLY A 263 0.11 11.86 14.95
N THR A 264 0.67 12.77 14.15
CA THR A 264 -0.05 13.90 13.54
C THR A 264 0.29 14.11 12.07
N ALA A 265 0.97 13.15 11.42
CA ALA A 265 1.41 13.31 10.05
C ALA A 265 0.24 13.27 9.07
N THR A 266 0.45 13.91 7.93
CA THR A 266 -0.49 14.05 6.82
C THR A 266 0.08 13.41 5.56
N THR A 267 -0.74 13.22 4.54
CA THR A 267 -0.29 12.64 3.27
C THR A 267 0.78 13.48 2.56
N SER A 268 0.92 14.77 2.89
CA SER A 268 1.96 15.66 2.34
C SER A 268 3.34 15.52 3.00
N ASP A 269 3.42 14.91 4.18
CA ASP A 269 4.69 14.75 4.92
C ASP A 269 5.53 13.59 4.36
N PHE A 270 4.92 12.74 3.51
CA PHE A 270 5.54 11.60 2.85
C PHE A 270 5.60 11.83 1.34
N MET A 271 6.79 12.18 0.83
CA MET A 271 7.00 12.38 -0.61
C MET A 271 6.95 11.04 -1.34
N LEU A 272 6.10 10.92 -2.35
CA LEU A 272 5.92 9.71 -3.17
C LEU A 272 6.77 9.76 -4.44
N PHE A 273 7.21 8.59 -4.92
CA PHE A 273 7.98 8.44 -6.17
C PHE A 273 7.49 7.28 -7.03
N VAL A 274 7.64 7.43 -8.35
CA VAL A 274 7.63 6.35 -9.36
C VAL A 274 8.97 6.42 -10.09
N ASP A 275 9.75 5.34 -10.05
CA ASP A 275 11.11 5.25 -10.61
C ASP A 275 12.06 6.39 -10.16
N GLY A 276 11.86 6.87 -8.93
CA GLY A 276 12.61 8.00 -8.36
C GLY A 276 12.14 9.39 -8.80
N MET A 277 11.17 9.49 -9.72
CA MET A 277 10.49 10.75 -10.06
C MET A 277 9.32 11.00 -9.12
N MET A 278 9.19 12.23 -8.61
CA MET A 278 8.17 12.59 -7.63
C MET A 278 6.76 12.49 -8.23
N THR A 279 5.81 11.93 -7.49
CA THR A 279 4.39 11.85 -7.88
C THR A 279 3.47 12.41 -6.80
N THR A 280 2.20 12.65 -7.14
CA THR A 280 1.18 13.19 -6.23
C THR A 280 0.19 12.09 -5.84
N SER A 281 -0.13 12.00 -4.54
CA SER A 281 -1.07 11.01 -4.00
C SER A 281 -2.42 11.08 -4.72
N GLY A 282 -2.92 9.93 -5.19
CA GLY A 282 -4.22 9.77 -5.84
C GLY A 282 -4.29 10.29 -7.28
N VAL A 283 -3.20 10.79 -7.86
CA VAL A 283 -3.18 11.30 -9.25
C VAL A 283 -2.73 10.21 -10.21
N ALA A 284 -3.64 9.79 -11.09
CA ALA A 284 -3.33 8.86 -12.17
C ALA A 284 -2.38 9.51 -13.19
N THR A 285 -1.24 8.88 -13.45
CA THR A 285 -0.21 9.37 -14.38
C THR A 285 0.07 8.31 -15.44
N THR A 286 0.21 8.72 -16.70
CA THR A 286 0.63 7.82 -17.79
C THR A 286 2.07 7.36 -17.59
N SER A 287 2.30 6.05 -17.65
CA SER A 287 3.61 5.41 -17.49
C SER A 287 4.03 4.71 -18.78
N THR A 288 5.27 4.21 -18.83
CA THR A 288 5.70 3.30 -19.89
C THR A 288 5.19 1.89 -19.65
N ILE A 289 5.38 1.00 -20.63
CA ILE A 289 5.13 -0.44 -20.50
C ILE A 289 6.42 -1.09 -19.97
N GLY A 290 6.29 -2.00 -19.02
CA GLY A 290 7.43 -2.70 -18.41
C GLY A 290 7.43 -2.65 -16.89
N ALA A 291 8.61 -2.88 -16.30
CA ALA A 291 8.80 -2.88 -14.86
C ALA A 291 9.02 -1.46 -14.31
N HIS A 292 8.38 -1.18 -13.17
CA HIS A 292 8.38 0.08 -12.45
C HIS A 292 8.53 -0.17 -10.95
N THR A 293 8.98 0.84 -10.21
CA THR A 293 9.01 0.82 -8.74
C THR A 293 8.38 2.06 -8.13
N VAL A 294 7.44 1.87 -7.20
CA VAL A 294 6.91 2.92 -6.33
C VAL A 294 7.68 2.95 -5.01
N SER A 295 7.87 4.14 -4.45
CA SER A 295 8.50 4.32 -3.14
C SER A 295 8.07 5.63 -2.49
N GLU A 296 8.54 5.86 -1.27
CA GLU A 296 8.39 7.12 -0.56
C GLU A 296 9.64 7.48 0.26
N THR A 297 9.71 8.71 0.76
CA THR A 297 10.70 9.09 1.77
C THR A 297 10.40 8.38 3.09
N ALA A 298 11.36 7.61 3.61
CA ALA A 298 11.22 6.90 4.88
C ALA A 298 11.14 7.87 6.08
N SER A 299 10.32 7.51 7.07
CA SER A 299 10.27 8.15 8.39
C SER A 299 10.74 7.18 9.47
N SER A 300 11.38 7.69 10.53
CA SER A 300 11.76 6.88 11.70
C SER A 300 10.62 6.69 12.70
N THR A 301 9.58 7.52 12.63
CA THR A 301 8.43 7.49 13.55
C THR A 301 7.19 6.80 12.96
N TYR A 302 7.27 6.30 11.72
CA TYR A 302 6.19 5.56 11.08
C TYR A 302 6.72 4.29 10.39
N SER A 303 5.92 3.22 10.43
CA SER A 303 6.16 1.98 9.68
C SER A 303 5.49 2.07 8.30
N MET A 304 6.23 1.74 7.23
CA MET A 304 5.71 1.70 5.86
C MET A 304 5.17 0.30 5.51
N SER A 305 4.05 0.24 4.78
CA SER A 305 3.66 -0.93 3.99
C SER A 305 3.19 -0.53 2.58
N ILE A 306 3.40 -1.41 1.60
CA ILE A 306 2.97 -1.23 0.20
C ILE A 306 1.99 -2.35 -0.18
N SER A 307 0.89 -1.98 -0.83
CA SER A 307 -0.21 -2.87 -1.23
C SER A 307 -0.91 -2.39 -2.52
N GLY A 308 -2.02 -3.03 -2.90
CA GLY A 308 -2.74 -2.78 -4.15
C GLY A 308 -2.22 -3.68 -5.27
N ASP A 309 -2.03 -3.11 -6.47
CA ASP A 309 -1.41 -3.80 -7.61
C ASP A 309 0.12 -3.96 -7.47
N CYS A 310 0.77 -3.21 -6.57
CA CYS A 310 2.20 -3.32 -6.31
C CYS A 310 2.54 -4.49 -5.37
N ALA A 311 3.71 -5.10 -5.59
CA ALA A 311 4.31 -5.99 -4.62
C ALA A 311 4.81 -5.22 -3.38
N VAL A 312 5.01 -5.94 -2.27
CA VAL A 312 5.42 -5.36 -0.97
C VAL A 312 6.76 -4.60 -0.98
N ASN A 313 7.59 -4.84 -1.99
CA ASN A 313 8.86 -4.14 -2.22
C ASN A 313 8.74 -2.92 -3.15
N GLY A 314 7.51 -2.50 -3.48
CA GLY A 314 7.23 -1.40 -4.40
C GLY A 314 7.28 -1.75 -5.89
N SER A 315 7.68 -2.97 -6.27
CA SER A 315 7.77 -3.35 -7.69
C SER A 315 6.41 -3.65 -8.31
N ILE A 316 6.24 -3.25 -9.58
CA ILE A 316 5.05 -3.52 -10.40
C ILE A 316 5.47 -3.64 -11.88
N THR A 317 4.77 -4.48 -12.65
CA THR A 317 4.93 -4.55 -14.10
C THR A 317 3.63 -4.12 -14.76
N LEU A 318 3.70 -3.11 -15.63
CA LEU A 318 2.55 -2.56 -16.34
C LEU A 318 2.51 -3.08 -17.79
N ALA A 319 1.39 -3.66 -18.19
CA ALA A 319 1.11 -4.06 -19.56
C ALA A 319 0.52 -2.91 -20.39
N ALA A 320 0.36 -3.13 -21.70
CA ALA A 320 -0.29 -2.14 -22.57
C ALA A 320 -1.74 -1.85 -22.12
N GLY A 321 -2.07 -0.58 -21.93
CA GLY A 321 -3.39 -0.10 -21.53
C GLY A 321 -3.82 -0.40 -20.10
N ASP A 322 -2.93 -0.95 -19.26
CA ASP A 322 -3.19 -1.23 -17.84
C ASP A 322 -3.63 0.03 -17.08
N VAL A 323 -4.58 -0.12 -16.17
CA VAL A 323 -4.97 0.91 -15.19
C VAL A 323 -4.75 0.31 -13.82
N LYS A 324 -3.67 0.72 -13.14
CA LYS A 324 -3.21 0.10 -11.88
C LYS A 324 -3.07 1.11 -10.76
N THR A 325 -3.29 0.65 -9.53
CA THR A 325 -3.20 1.48 -8.31
C THR A 325 -2.36 0.78 -7.25
N CYS A 326 -1.35 1.50 -6.77
CA CYS A 326 -0.54 1.08 -5.62
C CYS A 326 -0.87 1.96 -4.42
N THR A 327 -0.95 1.37 -3.24
CA THR A 327 -1.22 2.08 -1.99
C THR A 327 -0.02 1.95 -1.07
N ILE A 328 0.52 3.10 -0.62
CA ILE A 328 1.60 3.15 0.37
C ILE A 328 1.03 3.70 1.67
N THR A 329 0.96 2.85 2.69
CA THR A 329 0.43 3.20 4.02
C THR A 329 1.60 3.47 4.97
N ASN A 330 1.60 4.62 5.65
CA ASN A 330 2.36 4.79 6.88
C ASN A 330 1.44 4.63 8.08
N ASP A 331 1.93 3.94 9.09
CA ASP A 331 1.28 3.75 10.38
C ASP A 331 2.23 4.28 11.46
N ASP A 332 1.76 5.08 12.41
CA ASP A 332 2.63 5.70 13.40
C ASP A 332 3.15 4.66 14.39
N ASN A 333 4.45 4.69 14.65
CA ASN A 333 5.06 3.72 15.55
C ASN A 333 4.55 3.97 16.98
N PRO A 334 4.16 2.92 17.73
CA PRO A 334 3.79 3.06 19.13
C PRO A 334 4.92 3.73 19.92
N PRO A 335 4.60 4.56 20.95
CA PRO A 335 5.60 5.10 21.85
C PRO A 335 6.50 3.98 22.37
N ALA A 336 7.81 4.22 22.42
CA ALA A 336 8.73 3.26 23.01
C ALA A 336 8.27 2.96 24.45
N PRO A 337 8.21 1.67 24.87
CA PRO A 337 7.85 1.34 26.24
C PRO A 337 8.75 2.08 27.23
N PRO A 338 8.21 2.64 28.33
CA PRO A 338 9.02 3.33 29.32
C PRO A 338 10.07 2.37 29.87
N THR A 339 11.33 2.80 29.86
CA THR A 339 12.48 2.02 30.37
C THR A 339 12.81 2.32 31.83
N THR A 340 12.14 3.33 32.41
CA THR A 340 12.32 3.84 33.77
C THR A 340 10.96 3.94 34.46
N GLY A 341 10.95 3.99 35.79
CA GLY A 341 9.78 4.26 36.61
C GLY A 341 10.00 5.45 37.55
N THR A 342 9.09 5.63 38.50
CA THR A 342 9.15 6.69 39.51
C THR A 342 8.90 6.13 40.92
N ILE A 343 9.65 6.62 41.92
CA ILE A 343 9.44 6.30 43.33
C ILE A 343 9.14 7.60 44.08
N THR A 344 8.11 7.61 44.92
CA THR A 344 7.83 8.71 45.85
C THR A 344 8.04 8.22 47.28
N VAL A 345 8.78 8.97 48.08
CA VAL A 345 8.94 8.71 49.52
C VAL A 345 8.13 9.76 50.28
N ILE A 346 7.15 9.32 51.08
CA ILE A 346 6.34 10.18 51.94
C ILE A 346 6.76 9.95 53.39
N LYS A 347 7.06 11.03 54.11
CA LYS A 347 7.35 10.98 55.55
C LYS A 347 6.13 11.44 56.34
N VAL A 348 5.63 10.59 57.21
CA VAL A 348 4.53 10.87 58.14
C VAL A 348 5.11 10.92 59.56
N VAL A 349 4.59 11.84 60.37
CA VAL A 349 4.80 11.86 61.82
C VAL A 349 3.43 11.91 62.47
N VAL A 350 3.20 11.01 63.41
CA VAL A 350 2.06 10.99 64.32
C VAL A 350 2.55 11.51 65.67
N ASN A 351 1.71 12.28 66.34
CA ASN A 351 1.99 13.00 67.58
C ASN A 351 0.75 12.90 68.48
N ASP A 352 0.34 11.69 68.87
CA ASP A 352 -0.84 11.46 69.72
C ASP A 352 -0.51 11.13 71.19
N ASP A 353 0.77 11.00 71.53
CA ASP A 353 1.34 10.82 72.88
C ASP A 353 2.19 12.02 73.36
N GLU A 354 1.72 13.24 73.05
CA GLU A 354 2.33 14.56 73.40
C GLU A 354 3.61 14.95 72.63
N GLY A 355 4.01 14.17 71.62
CA GLY A 355 5.12 14.47 70.70
C GLY A 355 4.96 15.79 69.92
N THR A 356 6.09 16.32 69.43
CA THR A 356 6.12 17.61 68.70
C THR A 356 6.94 17.61 67.40
N ALA A 357 7.44 16.45 66.97
CA ALA A 357 8.24 16.32 65.76
C ALA A 357 7.42 16.57 64.48
N THR A 358 8.13 16.85 63.39
CA THR A 358 7.60 17.16 62.06
C THR A 358 8.26 16.28 61.01
N SER A 359 7.64 16.13 59.84
CA SER A 359 8.20 15.28 58.77
C SER A 359 9.61 15.68 58.33
N SER A 360 9.99 16.95 58.49
CA SER A 360 11.30 17.47 58.09
C SER A 360 12.42 17.25 59.10
N ASP A 361 12.12 16.73 60.29
CA ASP A 361 13.13 16.49 61.32
C ASP A 361 13.95 15.22 61.02
N SER A 362 13.36 14.23 60.34
CA SER A 362 14.06 13.06 59.79
C SER A 362 14.70 13.34 58.42
N ILE A 363 15.81 12.67 58.12
CA ILE A 363 16.42 12.63 56.79
C ILE A 363 16.06 11.31 56.08
N MET A 364 15.52 11.42 54.87
CA MET A 364 15.14 10.28 54.04
C MET A 364 16.18 10.01 52.96
N HIS A 365 16.65 8.76 52.91
CA HIS A 365 17.44 8.22 51.82
C HIS A 365 16.58 7.30 50.93
N LEU A 366 16.80 7.36 49.63
CA LEU A 366 16.39 6.34 48.66
C LEU A 366 17.66 5.93 47.89
N HIS A 367 18.11 4.70 48.09
CA HIS A 367 19.37 4.23 47.53
C HIS A 367 19.25 2.85 46.86
N THR A 368 20.20 2.55 45.98
CA THR A 368 20.38 1.19 45.44
C THR A 368 20.81 0.23 46.55
N VAL A 369 20.55 -1.07 46.37
CA VAL A 369 20.88 -2.10 47.37
C VAL A 369 22.31 -2.65 47.26
N ASP A 370 22.90 -2.66 46.07
CA ASP A 370 24.31 -3.03 45.84
C ASP A 370 24.86 -2.30 44.58
N PRO A 371 25.86 -1.39 44.73
CA PRO A 371 26.33 -0.84 46.00
C PRO A 371 25.23 0.01 46.68
N LEU A 372 25.35 0.21 47.99
CA LEU A 372 24.55 1.20 48.71
C LEU A 372 24.94 2.60 48.22
N THR A 373 24.06 3.24 47.45
CA THR A 373 24.31 4.57 46.85
C THR A 373 22.99 5.29 46.60
N ASP A 374 22.85 6.48 47.17
CA ASP A 374 21.70 7.36 46.99
C ASP A 374 21.39 7.62 45.51
N VAL A 375 20.10 7.59 45.14
CA VAL A 375 19.66 7.99 43.80
C VAL A 375 19.81 9.51 43.63
N SER A 376 19.81 9.97 42.37
CA SER A 376 19.97 11.41 42.10
C SER A 376 18.89 12.23 42.81
N GLY A 377 19.31 13.16 43.67
CA GLY A 377 18.43 13.99 44.50
C GLY A 377 18.16 13.45 45.90
N SER A 378 18.73 12.29 46.27
CA SER A 378 18.73 11.74 47.64
C SER A 378 20.10 11.98 48.32
N PRO A 379 20.19 12.10 49.65
CA PRO A 379 19.08 12.21 50.63
C PRO A 379 18.42 13.59 50.64
N GLN A 380 17.23 13.69 51.24
CA GLN A 380 16.50 14.93 51.53
C GLN A 380 15.83 14.87 52.91
N PRO A 381 15.53 16.00 53.56
CA PRO A 381 14.60 16.04 54.69
C PRO A 381 13.25 15.42 54.30
N GLY A 382 12.59 14.75 55.25
CA GLY A 382 11.30 14.13 55.02
C GLY A 382 10.19 15.14 54.70
N SER A 383 9.25 14.70 53.85
CA SER A 383 8.14 15.53 53.37
C SER A 383 6.81 14.80 53.51
N ALA A 384 5.84 15.43 54.18
CA ALA A 384 4.45 14.96 54.25
C ALA A 384 3.72 15.03 52.89
N ASP A 385 4.11 15.96 52.02
CA ASP A 385 3.65 16.02 50.62
C ASP A 385 4.37 14.99 49.72
N GLY A 386 5.46 14.40 50.22
CA GLY A 386 6.32 13.44 49.54
C GLY A 386 7.44 14.06 48.70
N THR A 387 8.44 13.24 48.41
CA THR A 387 9.57 13.54 47.51
C THR A 387 9.58 12.51 46.38
N THR A 388 9.37 12.95 45.14
CA THR A 388 9.30 12.08 43.95
C THR A 388 10.60 12.06 43.17
N TYR A 389 11.16 10.86 43.03
CA TYR A 389 12.33 10.53 42.21
C TYR A 389 11.87 9.92 40.89
N SER A 390 12.32 10.51 39.78
CA SER A 390 11.94 10.10 38.41
C SER A 390 13.14 9.52 37.65
N ASP A 391 12.86 8.90 36.51
CA ASP A 391 13.86 8.25 35.65
C ASP A 391 14.66 7.14 36.35
N ILE A 392 14.03 6.47 37.32
CA ILE A 392 14.63 5.40 38.09
C ILE A 392 14.61 4.10 37.27
N ALA A 393 15.77 3.42 37.17
CA ALA A 393 15.88 2.17 36.45
C ALA A 393 15.10 1.03 37.17
N PRO A 394 14.67 -0.03 36.45
CA PRO A 394 14.06 -1.18 37.09
C PRO A 394 15.06 -1.91 38.00
N GLY A 395 14.63 -2.23 39.21
CA GLY A 395 15.51 -2.81 40.24
C GLY A 395 14.90 -2.74 41.63
N THR A 396 15.63 -3.24 42.62
CA THR A 396 15.28 -3.09 44.04
C THR A 396 16.07 -1.93 44.63
N TYR A 397 15.36 -1.06 45.34
CA TYR A 397 15.87 0.06 46.10
C TYR A 397 15.48 -0.13 47.56
N HIS A 398 16.14 0.62 48.45
CA HIS A 398 15.83 0.66 49.87
C HIS A 398 15.59 2.11 50.27
N VAL A 399 14.58 2.32 51.11
CA VAL A 399 14.29 3.60 51.76
C VAL A 399 14.77 3.51 53.19
N GLU A 400 15.72 4.36 53.56
CA GLU A 400 16.29 4.43 54.91
C GLU A 400 15.94 5.77 55.55
N GLU A 401 15.67 5.75 56.85
CA GLU A 401 15.52 6.94 57.69
C GLU A 401 16.78 7.10 58.53
N THR A 402 17.36 8.30 58.50
CA THR A 402 18.45 8.72 59.39
C THR A 402 18.01 9.96 60.17
N ASP A 403 18.63 10.19 61.33
CA ASP A 403 18.30 11.29 62.25
C ASP A 403 16.80 11.37 62.65
N GLY A 404 16.16 10.20 62.84
CA GLY A 404 14.77 10.13 63.32
C GLY A 404 14.59 10.72 64.74
N PRO A 405 13.41 11.26 65.07
CA PRO A 405 13.18 11.96 66.34
C PRO A 405 13.19 11.01 67.55
N ASP A 406 13.86 11.44 68.63
CA ASP A 406 13.91 10.73 69.92
C ASP A 406 12.49 10.53 70.50
N GLY A 407 12.21 9.33 71.00
CA GLY A 407 10.91 8.97 71.60
C GLY A 407 9.86 8.45 70.61
N TYR A 408 10.23 8.22 69.35
CA TYR A 408 9.34 7.70 68.32
C TYR A 408 9.74 6.29 67.85
N THR A 409 8.78 5.55 67.30
CA THR A 409 9.00 4.28 66.59
C THR A 409 8.84 4.47 65.09
N THR A 410 9.74 3.86 64.29
CA THR A 410 9.69 3.94 62.81
C THR A 410 8.96 2.73 62.22
N ALA A 411 8.06 2.97 61.26
CA ALA A 411 7.38 1.93 60.48
C ALA A 411 7.40 2.26 58.97
N PHE A 412 7.70 1.25 58.15
CA PHE A 412 7.65 1.33 56.69
C PHE A 412 6.36 0.75 56.12
N GLY A 413 5.89 1.31 54.99
CA GLY A 413 4.68 0.84 54.32
C GLY A 413 4.45 1.45 52.94
N GLY A 414 3.20 1.36 52.48
CA GLY A 414 2.83 1.69 51.10
C GLY A 414 3.30 0.61 50.14
N ALA A 415 4.24 0.96 49.25
CA ALA A 415 4.89 0.04 48.32
C ALA A 415 6.26 -0.48 48.81
N CYS A 416 6.72 -0.04 49.98
CA CYS A 416 7.81 -0.68 50.71
C CYS A 416 7.32 -1.89 51.50
N ASP A 417 8.20 -2.86 51.75
CA ASP A 417 8.00 -3.86 52.80
C ASP A 417 8.36 -3.31 54.19
N SER A 418 8.32 -4.17 55.22
CA SER A 418 8.59 -3.79 56.62
C SER A 418 10.01 -3.29 56.85
N ASP A 419 10.93 -3.67 55.96
CA ASP A 419 12.35 -3.38 56.07
C ASP A 419 12.76 -2.28 55.07
N GLY A 420 11.80 -1.52 54.53
CA GLY A 420 12.03 -0.37 53.65
C GLY A 420 12.40 -0.72 52.20
N PHE A 421 12.36 -1.99 51.77
CA PHE A 421 12.71 -2.36 50.40
C PHE A 421 11.54 -2.18 49.43
N ILE A 422 11.88 -1.74 48.22
CA ILE A 422 10.93 -1.47 47.14
C ILE A 422 11.49 -1.96 45.80
N THR A 423 10.79 -2.89 45.16
CA THR A 423 11.13 -3.36 43.80
C THR A 423 10.31 -2.60 42.77
N LEU A 424 10.98 -1.93 41.82
CA LEU A 424 10.39 -1.12 40.75
C LEU A 424 10.56 -1.82 39.40
N ALA A 425 9.49 -1.94 38.63
CA ALA A 425 9.52 -2.31 37.22
C ALA A 425 9.43 -1.09 36.29
N ALA A 426 9.80 -1.26 35.02
CA ALA A 426 9.79 -0.19 34.05
C ALA A 426 8.36 0.36 33.81
N GLY A 427 8.19 1.68 33.84
CA GLY A 427 6.89 2.35 33.72
C GLY A 427 6.03 2.35 34.99
N GLU A 428 6.45 1.71 36.08
CA GLU A 428 5.71 1.77 37.34
C GLU A 428 5.89 3.11 38.06
N SER A 429 4.87 3.51 38.82
CA SER A 429 4.97 4.54 39.85
C SER A 429 4.62 3.93 41.19
N LYS A 430 5.51 4.06 42.18
CA LYS A 430 5.32 3.48 43.52
C LYS A 430 5.59 4.50 44.61
N THR A 431 4.87 4.37 45.72
CA THR A 431 4.98 5.27 46.87
C THR A 431 5.33 4.48 48.12
N CYS A 432 6.50 4.76 48.69
CA CYS A 432 6.88 4.30 50.02
C CYS A 432 6.37 5.32 51.05
N THR A 433 5.91 4.85 52.20
CA THR A 433 5.55 5.70 53.33
C THR A 433 6.35 5.28 54.55
N VAL A 434 6.99 6.24 55.20
CA VAL A 434 7.75 6.04 56.44
C VAL A 434 7.08 6.87 57.53
N THR A 435 6.59 6.19 58.57
CA THR A 435 5.88 6.82 59.69
C THR A 435 6.80 6.82 60.92
N ASN A 436 6.94 7.96 61.59
CA ASN A 436 7.29 7.95 63.02
C ASN A 436 6.00 8.11 63.82
N ASP A 437 5.85 7.28 64.85
CA ASP A 437 4.74 7.30 65.81
C ASP A 437 5.36 7.55 67.19
N ASP A 438 4.88 8.54 67.95
CA ASP A 438 5.41 8.81 69.28
C ASP A 438 5.09 7.67 70.26
N THR A 439 5.78 7.65 71.40
CA THR A 439 5.57 6.63 72.43
C THR A 439 5.02 7.26 73.70
N PRO A 440 4.06 6.60 74.39
CA PRO A 440 3.47 7.14 75.61
C PRO A 440 4.54 7.42 76.67
N PRO A 441 4.50 8.57 77.38
CA PRO A 441 5.36 8.81 78.52
C PRO A 441 5.23 7.71 79.58
N GLN A 442 6.31 6.96 79.80
CA GLN A 442 6.36 5.92 80.83
C GLN A 442 6.24 6.55 82.22
N ALA A 443 5.30 6.07 83.04
CA ALA A 443 5.12 6.55 84.41
C ALA A 443 6.35 6.27 85.28
N GLU A 444 6.79 7.26 86.06
CA GLU A 444 7.93 7.12 86.98
C GLU A 444 7.66 6.00 88.02
N GLY A 445 8.53 4.98 88.07
CA GLY A 445 8.53 4.01 89.16
C GLY A 445 9.18 4.54 90.43
N LYS A 446 9.36 3.67 91.42
CA LYS A 446 9.91 4.01 92.75
C LYS A 446 11.29 3.36 92.99
N LEU A 447 12.05 3.93 93.93
CA LEU A 447 13.20 3.27 94.57
C LEU A 447 12.68 2.51 95.80
N LEU A 448 12.85 1.18 95.84
CA LEU A 448 12.21 0.30 96.81
C LEU A 448 13.20 -0.70 97.42
N ILE A 449 12.99 -1.10 98.66
CA ILE A 449 13.58 -2.31 99.24
C ILE A 449 12.83 -3.49 98.63
N ASN A 450 13.53 -4.38 97.92
CA ASN A 450 12.91 -5.49 97.20
C ASN A 450 12.91 -6.80 98.00
N GLU A 451 14.03 -7.14 98.63
CA GLU A 451 14.22 -8.42 99.33
C GLU A 451 15.07 -8.22 100.60
N VAL A 452 14.75 -8.95 101.68
CA VAL A 452 15.50 -8.95 102.94
C VAL A 452 15.64 -10.38 103.47
N LEU A 453 16.88 -10.82 103.69
CA LEU A 453 17.20 -12.06 104.38
C LEU A 453 17.75 -11.75 105.78
N TYR A 454 16.97 -12.08 106.81
CA TYR A 454 17.24 -11.76 108.23
C TYR A 454 17.28 -12.99 109.16
N ASP A 455 17.03 -14.19 108.65
CA ASP A 455 17.00 -15.45 109.42
C ASP A 455 17.77 -16.47 108.58
N VAL A 456 19.10 -16.54 108.73
CA VAL A 456 19.95 -17.30 107.80
C VAL A 456 20.07 -18.76 108.24
N ASN A 457 19.89 -19.69 107.29
CA ASN A 457 20.14 -21.09 107.57
C ASN A 457 21.63 -21.31 107.79
N THR A 458 22.02 -21.42 109.06
CA THR A 458 23.43 -21.54 109.50
C THR A 458 24.19 -22.76 108.98
N SER A 459 23.51 -23.69 108.29
CA SER A 459 24.15 -24.83 107.62
C SER A 459 24.47 -24.61 106.14
N THR A 460 23.87 -23.60 105.49
CA THR A 460 23.99 -23.35 104.05
C THR A 460 24.21 -21.89 103.64
N GLN A 461 23.89 -20.91 104.49
CA GLN A 461 23.87 -19.47 104.14
C GLN A 461 24.80 -18.60 104.99
N GLY A 462 25.58 -19.19 105.89
CA GLY A 462 26.60 -18.48 106.68
C GLY A 462 26.28 -18.42 108.16
N ALA A 463 26.49 -17.26 108.80
CA ALA A 463 26.20 -17.04 110.21
C ALA A 463 25.22 -15.86 110.41
N GLU A 464 24.35 -16.02 111.41
CA GLU A 464 23.40 -14.99 111.88
C GLU A 464 24.16 -13.71 112.28
N GLY A 465 23.64 -12.56 111.86
CA GLY A 465 24.26 -11.23 111.98
C GLY A 465 25.39 -10.95 110.98
N ASP A 466 26.09 -11.98 110.47
CA ASP A 466 27.25 -11.81 109.56
C ASP A 466 26.85 -11.92 108.08
N ASN A 467 25.86 -12.75 107.75
CA ASN A 467 25.49 -13.09 106.36
C ASN A 467 24.02 -12.79 105.98
N GLU A 468 23.35 -11.99 106.81
CA GLU A 468 22.11 -11.29 106.49
C GLU A 468 22.34 -10.24 105.40
N TRP A 469 21.29 -9.89 104.65
CA TRP A 469 21.37 -8.90 103.57
C TRP A 469 20.04 -8.23 103.23
N ILE A 470 20.15 -7.06 102.60
CA ILE A 470 19.05 -6.21 102.13
C ILE A 470 19.28 -5.89 100.66
N GLU A 471 18.23 -5.94 99.85
CA GLU A 471 18.24 -5.56 98.45
C GLU A 471 17.38 -4.30 98.20
N ILE A 472 17.90 -3.41 97.35
CA ILE A 472 17.22 -2.19 96.90
C ILE A 472 17.12 -2.23 95.37
N PHE A 473 15.92 -2.02 94.83
CA PHE A 473 15.64 -1.92 93.40
C PHE A 473 15.31 -0.48 92.99
N ASN A 474 15.92 0.00 91.91
CA ASN A 474 15.58 1.28 91.30
C ASN A 474 14.64 1.09 90.10
N GLY A 475 13.33 1.22 90.33
CA GLY A 475 12.32 1.22 89.27
C GLY A 475 12.07 2.58 88.61
N THR A 476 12.85 3.62 88.92
CA THR A 476 12.77 4.90 88.20
C THR A 476 13.46 4.76 86.83
N ASN A 477 13.10 5.63 85.88
CA ASN A 477 13.67 5.68 84.53
C ASN A 477 15.07 6.34 84.46
N ALA A 478 15.73 6.55 85.60
CA ALA A 478 17.00 7.27 85.71
C ALA A 478 17.93 6.62 86.73
N ALA A 479 19.23 6.88 86.63
CA ALA A 479 20.18 6.46 87.66
C ALA A 479 20.05 7.35 88.91
N ILE A 480 20.00 6.75 90.10
CA ILE A 480 19.92 7.44 91.39
C ILE A 480 21.27 7.34 92.12
N ASP A 481 21.78 8.48 92.60
CA ASP A 481 22.92 8.48 93.53
C ASP A 481 22.41 8.20 94.96
N LEU A 482 22.75 7.02 95.45
CA LEU A 482 22.45 6.55 96.82
C LEU A 482 23.58 6.92 97.81
N GLY A 483 24.58 7.69 97.37
CA GLY A 483 25.62 8.23 98.26
C GLY A 483 25.02 8.97 99.45
N GLY A 484 25.40 8.54 100.66
CA GLY A 484 24.90 9.15 101.90
C GLY A 484 23.47 8.77 102.29
N PHE A 485 22.77 7.91 101.53
CA PHE A 485 21.52 7.30 101.99
C PHE A 485 21.80 6.41 103.21
N THR A 486 20.79 6.18 104.04
CA THR A 486 20.93 5.33 105.24
C THR A 486 19.95 4.18 105.25
N VAL A 487 20.42 3.04 105.74
CA VAL A 487 19.64 1.83 106.02
C VAL A 487 19.62 1.66 107.54
N SER A 488 18.45 1.40 108.12
CA SER A 488 18.27 1.39 109.59
C SER A 488 17.29 0.33 110.07
N ASP A 489 17.65 -0.33 111.18
CA ASP A 489 16.86 -1.35 111.88
C ASP A 489 16.25 -0.78 113.18
N ASN A 490 16.00 -1.64 114.17
CA ASN A 490 15.65 -1.21 115.53
C ASN A 490 16.82 -0.68 116.36
N THR A 491 18.07 -1.05 116.05
CA THR A 491 19.19 -0.90 116.98
C THR A 491 20.31 0.01 116.48
N SER A 492 20.39 0.21 115.17
CA SER A 492 21.52 0.80 114.45
C SER A 492 21.07 1.59 113.22
N THR A 493 22.01 2.23 112.54
CA THR A 493 21.79 2.92 111.26
C THR A 493 23.13 3.02 110.55
N THR A 494 23.16 2.61 109.29
CA THR A 494 24.38 2.51 108.49
C THR A 494 24.22 3.32 107.21
N THR A 495 25.27 4.04 106.83
CA THR A 495 25.29 4.92 105.64
C THR A 495 25.88 4.18 104.44
N LEU A 496 25.20 4.26 103.30
CA LEU A 496 25.71 3.72 102.03
C LEU A 496 26.90 4.56 101.54
N PRO A 497 27.95 3.95 100.95
CA PRO A 497 29.13 4.67 100.49
C PRO A 497 28.80 5.81 99.51
N GLU A 498 29.56 6.90 99.61
CA GLU A 498 29.54 7.99 98.63
C GLU A 498 29.74 7.45 97.20
N SER A 499 29.07 8.06 96.22
CA SER A 499 29.10 7.63 94.79
C SER A 499 28.48 6.25 94.49
N THR A 500 27.55 5.77 95.32
CA THR A 500 26.75 4.55 95.03
C THR A 500 25.65 4.88 94.02
N ILE A 501 25.99 4.94 92.73
CA ILE A 501 25.05 5.30 91.65
C ILE A 501 24.36 4.03 91.12
N LEU A 502 23.09 3.82 91.49
CA LEU A 502 22.28 2.69 91.05
C LEU A 502 21.55 3.05 89.72
N PRO A 503 21.81 2.35 88.60
CA PRO A 503 21.13 2.61 87.32
C PRO A 503 19.60 2.40 87.37
N SER A 504 18.89 2.88 86.34
CA SER A 504 17.49 2.49 86.04
C SER A 504 17.39 0.97 85.93
N ASP A 505 16.31 0.39 86.45
CA ASP A 505 15.98 -1.04 86.42
C ASP A 505 17.10 -1.96 86.94
N ALA A 506 17.83 -1.50 87.97
CA ALA A 506 18.94 -2.23 88.58
C ALA A 506 18.76 -2.48 90.08
N TYR A 507 19.45 -3.52 90.57
CA TYR A 507 19.46 -3.95 91.97
C TYR A 507 20.80 -3.65 92.66
N LEU A 508 20.70 -3.21 93.92
CA LEU A 508 21.81 -3.04 94.87
C LEU A 508 21.63 -4.01 96.03
N LEU A 509 22.62 -4.87 96.25
CA LEU A 509 22.74 -5.73 97.42
C LEU A 509 23.60 -5.06 98.49
N VAL A 510 23.09 -4.99 99.72
CA VAL A 510 23.76 -4.41 100.89
C VAL A 510 24.09 -5.53 101.88
N PHE A 511 25.38 -5.82 102.05
CA PHE A 511 25.90 -6.93 102.86
C PHE A 511 26.65 -6.43 104.11
N ALA A 512 26.52 -7.15 105.23
CA ALA A 512 27.32 -6.91 106.43
C ALA A 512 28.79 -7.36 106.26
N THR A 513 29.04 -8.42 105.50
CA THR A 513 30.39 -8.99 105.31
C THR A 513 30.69 -9.34 103.86
N THR A 514 31.96 -9.36 103.49
CA THR A 514 32.42 -9.74 102.14
C THR A 514 32.19 -11.22 101.82
N THR A 515 32.01 -12.08 102.82
CA THR A 515 31.76 -13.52 102.64
C THR A 515 30.32 -13.85 102.28
N THR A 516 29.36 -12.91 102.45
CA THR A 516 27.95 -13.15 102.13
C THR A 516 27.77 -13.56 100.66
N ALA A 517 28.51 -12.96 99.74
CA ALA A 517 28.47 -13.30 98.32
C ALA A 517 28.83 -14.78 98.02
N ASP A 518 29.71 -15.41 98.81
CA ASP A 518 30.18 -16.78 98.58
C ASP A 518 29.05 -17.83 98.76
N PHE A 519 27.98 -17.48 99.48
CA PHE A 519 26.80 -18.34 99.66
C PHE A 519 25.77 -18.20 98.52
N TRP A 520 25.90 -17.18 97.66
CA TRP A 520 24.93 -16.83 96.63
C TRP A 520 25.56 -16.82 95.22
N PRO A 521 26.02 -17.98 94.69
CA PRO A 521 26.62 -18.07 93.36
C PRO A 521 25.62 -17.82 92.21
N SER A 522 24.36 -17.53 92.52
CA SER A 522 23.29 -17.16 91.59
C SER A 522 23.16 -15.67 91.33
N ILE A 523 23.87 -14.79 92.07
CA ILE A 523 23.85 -13.35 91.84
C ILE A 523 24.26 -13.05 90.38
N PRO A 524 23.46 -12.30 89.60
CA PRO A 524 23.80 -11.96 88.22
C PRO A 524 25.12 -11.20 88.07
N GLU A 525 25.83 -11.45 86.97
CA GLU A 525 27.06 -10.71 86.67
C GLU A 525 26.74 -9.22 86.42
N GLY A 526 27.33 -8.35 87.25
CA GLY A 526 27.11 -6.91 87.18
C GLY A 526 26.11 -6.35 88.20
N THR A 527 25.42 -7.18 88.98
CA THR A 527 24.63 -6.72 90.14
C THR A 527 25.52 -5.94 91.10
N MET A 528 25.05 -4.77 91.56
CA MET A 528 25.82 -3.92 92.45
C MET A 528 25.83 -4.51 93.86
N ILE A 529 27.02 -4.64 94.47
CA ILE A 529 27.18 -5.10 95.85
C ILE A 529 27.93 -4.03 96.64
N VAL A 530 27.34 -3.60 97.75
CA VAL A 530 27.96 -2.75 98.76
C VAL A 530 28.14 -3.57 100.03
N VAL A 531 29.36 -3.59 100.57
CA VAL A 531 29.63 -4.14 101.90
C VAL A 531 29.81 -2.97 102.87
N VAL A 532 29.05 -2.96 103.97
CA VAL A 532 29.12 -1.92 104.99
C VAL A 532 29.81 -2.45 106.25
N GLU A 533 31.02 -1.95 106.54
CA GLU A 533 31.92 -2.53 107.55
C GLU A 533 31.40 -2.44 109.00
N ASP A 534 30.47 -1.52 109.29
CA ASP A 534 29.77 -1.42 110.59
C ASP A 534 28.53 -2.34 110.69
N GLY A 535 28.22 -3.12 109.65
CA GLY A 535 27.06 -4.02 109.56
C GLY A 535 25.77 -3.34 109.09
N ILE A 536 24.72 -4.14 108.85
CA ILE A 536 23.37 -3.65 108.47
C ILE A 536 22.39 -3.62 109.67
N GLY A 537 22.91 -3.77 110.89
CA GLY A 537 22.14 -4.17 112.08
C GLY A 537 22.28 -5.66 112.36
N GLN A 538 21.67 -6.13 113.46
CA GLN A 538 21.40 -7.56 113.69
C GLN A 538 19.91 -7.76 113.43
N LEU A 539 19.53 -8.14 112.21
CA LEU A 539 18.15 -8.12 111.77
C LEU A 539 17.34 -9.21 112.52
N GLY A 540 16.55 -8.81 113.51
CA GLY A 540 15.98 -9.76 114.46
C GLY A 540 14.95 -10.75 113.86
N ASN A 541 15.23 -12.05 113.91
CA ASN A 541 14.36 -13.12 113.38
C ASN A 541 12.93 -13.06 113.95
N GLY A 542 12.77 -12.69 115.23
CA GLY A 542 11.46 -12.62 115.90
C GLY A 542 10.60 -11.39 115.53
N GLY A 543 11.22 -10.37 114.93
CA GLY A 543 10.56 -9.14 114.51
C GLY A 543 11.49 -7.93 114.61
N ASP A 544 11.69 -7.28 113.48
CA ASP A 544 12.51 -6.10 113.31
C ASP A 544 12.01 -5.30 112.09
N ARG A 545 12.77 -4.32 111.63
CA ARG A 545 12.47 -3.55 110.41
C ARG A 545 13.72 -3.21 109.62
N VAL A 546 13.51 -2.75 108.40
CA VAL A 546 14.47 -1.97 107.61
C VAL A 546 13.77 -0.71 107.12
N ILE A 547 14.38 0.46 107.30
CA ILE A 547 13.95 1.71 106.66
C ILE A 547 15.12 2.27 105.86
N LEU A 548 14.89 2.53 104.58
CA LEU A 548 15.76 3.27 103.67
C LEU A 548 15.42 4.77 103.75
N ARG A 549 16.43 5.61 103.99
CA ARG A 549 16.29 7.08 103.96
C ARG A 549 17.23 7.71 102.97
N ASN A 550 16.79 8.81 102.36
CA ASN A 550 17.66 9.66 101.55
C ASN A 550 18.68 10.41 102.42
N SER A 551 19.63 11.09 101.77
CA SER A 551 20.68 11.87 102.44
C SER A 551 20.17 13.10 103.22
N GLU A 552 18.90 13.49 103.06
CA GLU A 552 18.22 14.50 103.90
C GLU A 552 17.57 13.89 105.17
N GLY A 553 17.59 12.56 105.31
CA GLY A 553 16.99 11.83 106.43
C GLY A 553 15.48 11.60 106.31
N GLN A 554 14.91 11.69 105.11
CA GLN A 554 13.51 11.38 104.83
C GLN A 554 13.37 9.89 104.49
N ASP A 555 12.34 9.23 105.04
CA ASP A 555 11.99 7.85 104.70
C ASP A 555 11.62 7.76 103.20
N VAL A 556 12.22 6.80 102.50
CA VAL A 556 12.04 6.54 101.05
C VAL A 556 11.20 5.27 100.84
N ASP A 557 11.58 4.20 101.55
CA ASP A 557 10.83 2.95 101.62
C ASP A 557 11.17 2.23 102.95
N GLY A 558 10.34 1.29 103.37
CA GLY A 558 10.56 0.49 104.56
C GLY A 558 9.73 -0.79 104.63
N VAL A 559 10.22 -1.75 105.41
CA VAL A 559 9.51 -2.99 105.73
C VAL A 559 9.71 -3.33 107.20
N SER A 560 8.67 -3.82 107.88
CA SER A 560 8.79 -4.40 109.23
C SER A 560 8.12 -5.76 109.31
N TRP A 561 8.66 -6.64 110.14
CA TRP A 561 8.21 -8.04 110.27
C TRP A 561 8.04 -8.48 111.72
N GLY A 562 7.37 -9.61 111.89
CA GLY A 562 7.17 -10.26 113.18
C GLY A 562 6.53 -9.36 114.22
N SER A 563 7.14 -9.22 115.39
CA SER A 563 6.61 -8.35 116.45
C SER A 563 6.73 -6.83 116.20
N ASP A 564 7.46 -6.38 115.17
CA ASP A 564 7.59 -4.94 114.87
C ASP A 564 6.54 -4.47 113.84
N THR A 565 5.65 -3.58 114.28
CA THR A 565 4.57 -2.95 113.47
C THR A 565 4.81 -1.45 113.25
N THR A 566 6.04 -0.97 113.41
CA THR A 566 6.38 0.46 113.31
C THR A 566 6.50 1.00 111.89
N VAL A 567 6.69 0.12 110.89
CA VAL A 567 6.66 0.50 109.46
C VAL A 567 5.36 0.02 108.82
N LEU A 568 5.03 -1.26 109.00
CA LEU A 568 3.83 -1.90 108.45
C LEU A 568 2.93 -2.42 109.58
N ASP A 569 1.64 -2.05 109.57
CA ASP A 569 0.62 -2.55 110.51
C ASP A 569 -0.60 -3.13 109.74
N PRO A 570 -0.80 -4.46 109.71
CA PRO A 570 0.06 -5.50 110.29
C PRO A 570 1.41 -5.62 109.58
N SER A 571 2.41 -6.13 110.30
CA SER A 571 3.76 -6.40 109.81
C SER A 571 3.81 -7.60 108.87
N VAL A 572 4.92 -7.79 108.15
CA VAL A 572 5.18 -9.02 107.38
C VAL A 572 5.33 -10.21 108.35
N PRO A 573 4.68 -11.36 108.12
CA PRO A 573 4.88 -12.55 108.96
C PRO A 573 6.35 -13.00 108.99
N VAL A 574 6.80 -13.50 110.15
CA VAL A 574 8.16 -14.04 110.34
C VAL A 574 8.43 -15.15 109.32
N ALA A 575 9.58 -15.06 108.64
CA ALA A 575 10.09 -16.04 107.70
C ALA A 575 10.50 -17.34 108.42
N LEU A 576 10.73 -18.40 107.65
CA LEU A 576 11.36 -19.61 108.19
C LEU A 576 12.87 -19.49 108.03
N ASP A 577 13.62 -20.18 108.89
CA ASP A 577 15.07 -20.37 108.80
C ASP A 577 15.56 -20.57 107.35
N GLY A 578 16.31 -19.58 106.87
CA GLY A 578 16.88 -19.46 105.53
C GLY A 578 15.98 -18.93 104.41
N TYR A 579 14.80 -18.39 104.74
CA TYR A 579 13.87 -17.78 103.80
C TYR A 579 13.94 -16.26 103.94
N SER A 580 13.89 -15.54 102.82
CA SER A 580 13.78 -14.08 102.79
C SER A 580 12.31 -13.63 102.71
N ILE A 581 12.07 -12.37 103.09
CA ILE A 581 10.88 -11.64 102.68
C ILE A 581 11.20 -10.88 101.39
N VAL A 582 10.32 -10.94 100.40
CA VAL A 582 10.51 -10.34 99.07
C VAL A 582 9.22 -9.67 98.60
N ARG A 583 9.30 -8.57 97.85
CA ARG A 583 8.14 -7.96 97.20
C ARG A 583 7.58 -8.89 96.12
N GLN A 584 6.26 -8.97 96.03
CA GLN A 584 5.55 -9.72 94.98
C GLN A 584 5.69 -9.06 93.60
N SER A 585 6.04 -7.77 93.57
CA SER A 585 6.38 -7.01 92.37
C SER A 585 7.41 -5.94 92.75
N PRO A 586 8.60 -5.90 92.12
CA PRO A 586 9.64 -4.90 92.44
C PRO A 586 9.24 -3.48 92.03
N THR A 587 8.18 -3.32 91.21
CA THR A 587 7.68 -2.02 90.74
C THR A 587 6.39 -1.56 91.44
N THR A 588 5.85 -2.35 92.38
CA THR A 588 4.59 -2.05 93.07
C THR A 588 4.81 -1.89 94.57
N ASP A 589 4.29 -0.79 95.11
CA ASP A 589 4.40 -0.47 96.52
C ASP A 589 3.19 0.34 96.99
N THR A 590 2.45 -0.26 97.93
CA THR A 590 1.20 0.24 98.51
C THR A 590 1.35 0.68 99.96
N ASP A 591 2.58 0.70 100.50
CA ASP A 591 2.89 0.94 101.91
C ASP A 591 2.20 -0.08 102.86
N THR A 592 2.03 -1.34 102.41
CA THR A 592 1.41 -2.41 103.23
C THR A 592 2.13 -3.75 103.15
N ASN A 593 1.94 -4.61 104.15
CA ASN A 593 2.47 -5.97 104.11
C ASN A 593 1.88 -6.86 103.00
N ALA A 594 0.84 -6.41 102.28
CA ALA A 594 0.27 -7.12 101.14
C ALA A 594 1.20 -7.12 99.92
N ASP A 595 2.16 -6.18 99.85
CA ASP A 595 3.18 -6.15 98.79
C ASP A 595 4.23 -7.26 98.95
N TRP A 596 4.31 -7.89 100.13
CA TRP A 596 5.38 -8.81 100.50
C TRP A 596 4.92 -10.27 100.50
N THR A 597 5.87 -11.18 100.25
CA THR A 597 5.74 -12.64 100.40
C THR A 597 7.03 -13.21 100.98
N GLN A 598 7.03 -14.47 101.37
CA GLN A 598 8.25 -15.21 101.73
C GLN A 598 8.68 -16.09 100.55
N THR A 599 9.99 -16.18 100.28
CA THR A 599 10.53 -17.14 99.30
C THR A 599 11.41 -18.19 99.97
N ILE A 600 11.24 -19.45 99.53
CA ILE A 600 11.99 -20.61 100.02
C ILE A 600 13.40 -20.69 99.41
N SER A 601 13.71 -19.78 98.49
CA SER A 601 14.95 -19.68 97.74
C SER A 601 15.17 -18.19 97.47
N PRO A 602 15.92 -17.50 98.35
CA PRO A 602 16.22 -16.09 98.18
C PRO A 602 16.89 -15.79 96.83
N THR A 603 16.61 -14.62 96.27
CA THR A 603 16.88 -14.27 94.86
C THR A 603 17.72 -13.00 94.71
N PRO A 604 18.91 -12.91 95.35
CA PRO A 604 19.71 -11.69 95.33
C PRO A 604 20.14 -11.30 93.91
N GLY A 605 19.68 -10.13 93.48
CA GLY A 605 20.01 -9.43 92.25
C GLY A 605 19.01 -9.56 91.11
N SER A 606 17.76 -10.01 91.33
CA SER A 606 16.80 -10.35 90.26
C SER A 606 15.33 -10.07 90.53
#